data_AF-A0A0H5RFS1-F1
#
_entry.id   AF-A0A0H5RFS1-F1
#
_cell.length_a   1.000
_cell.length_b   1.000
_cell.length_c   1.000
_cell.angle_alpha   90.00
_cell.angle_beta   90.00
_cell.angle_gamma   90.00
#
_symmetry.space_group_name_H-M   'P 1'
#
loop_
_entity.id
_entity.type
_entity.pdbx_description
1 polymer ?
#
loop_
_entity_poly.entity_id
_entity_poly.type
_entity_poly.pdbx_seq_one_letter_code
_entity_poly.pdbx_strand_id
1 'polypeptide(L)'
;EIIRSLDVKYLLVVFGGMVGFSSDDINKFLWMVRISGGVYPEVVESEYFNRNGEFRVDESVSDRMKNSLMYSMCYYRFGEIRSSWDSQGGYDRVRNCHIGHKDIKFRYLEEAFTSEHWMVRIYR
;
A
#
# COMPACT_ATOMS: atom_id res chain seq x y z
N GLU A 1 -12.21 13.26 0.58
CA GLU A 1 -13.54 13.76 0.16
C GLU A 1 -14.50 12.61 -0.12
N ILE A 2 -14.19 11.75 -1.10
CA ILE A 2 -15.00 10.57 -1.49
C ILE A 2 -15.44 9.69 -0.30
N ILE A 3 -14.52 9.33 0.60
CA ILE A 3 -14.83 8.52 1.80
C ILE A 3 -15.91 9.18 2.66
N ARG A 4 -15.86 10.51 2.81
CA ARG A 4 -16.85 11.27 3.59
C ARG A 4 -18.19 11.39 2.86
N SER A 5 -18.17 11.61 1.54
CA SER A 5 -19.42 11.72 0.76
C SER A 5 -20.19 10.41 0.71
N LEU A 6 -19.51 9.27 0.87
CA LEU A 6 -20.10 7.94 0.92
C LEU A 6 -20.42 7.48 2.36
N ASP A 7 -20.25 8.34 3.36
CA ASP A 7 -20.44 8.05 4.80
C ASP A 7 -19.69 6.80 5.31
N VAL A 8 -18.52 6.51 4.73
CA VAL A 8 -17.69 5.36 5.11
C VAL A 8 -17.05 5.60 6.48
N LYS A 9 -17.18 4.62 7.38
CA LYS A 9 -16.63 4.68 8.76
C LYS A 9 -15.33 3.92 8.95
N TYR A 10 -15.14 2.86 8.19
CA TYR A 10 -13.96 2.01 8.27
C TYR A 10 -13.51 1.61 6.87
N LEU A 11 -12.20 1.47 6.72
CA LEU A 11 -11.55 0.99 5.51
C LEU A 11 -10.78 -0.28 5.87
N LEU A 12 -10.90 -1.31 5.04
CA LEU A 12 -10.18 -2.57 5.20
C LEU A 12 -9.24 -2.76 4.02
N VAL A 13 -8.00 -3.19 4.31
CA VAL A 13 -7.05 -3.66 3.31
C VAL A 13 -6.49 -5.02 3.70
N VAL A 14 -6.27 -5.86 2.70
CA VAL A 14 -5.53 -7.12 2.83
C VAL A 14 -4.08 -6.88 2.41
N PHE A 15 -3.15 -7.14 3.33
CA PHE A 15 -1.72 -6.92 3.15
C PHE A 15 -0.93 -8.21 3.37
N GLY A 16 -0.32 -8.74 2.32
CA GLY A 16 0.38 -10.03 2.37
C GLY A 16 1.86 -9.95 2.69
N GLY A 17 2.43 -8.74 2.76
CA GLY A 17 3.88 -8.55 2.76
C GLY A 17 4.61 -9.17 3.95
N MET A 18 3.96 -9.31 5.11
CA MET A 18 4.57 -9.96 6.28
C MET A 18 4.61 -11.49 6.16
N VAL A 19 3.60 -12.11 5.53
CA VAL A 19 3.45 -13.58 5.49
C VAL A 19 3.75 -14.20 4.12
N GLY A 20 3.94 -13.39 3.08
CA GLY A 20 4.11 -13.87 1.72
C GLY A 20 2.80 -14.26 1.04
N PHE A 21 1.66 -13.68 1.46
CA PHE A 21 0.37 -13.97 0.84
C PHE A 21 0.18 -13.14 -0.44
N SER A 22 0.31 -13.76 -1.60
CA SER A 22 0.31 -13.06 -2.89
C SER A 22 -1.07 -12.57 -3.36
N SER A 23 -2.18 -13.03 -2.79
CA SER A 23 -3.53 -12.57 -3.18
C SER A 23 -3.98 -11.31 -2.41
N ASP A 24 -3.04 -10.41 -2.14
CA ASP A 24 -3.25 -9.18 -1.38
C ASP A 24 -3.62 -7.99 -2.27
N ASP A 25 -4.00 -6.87 -1.65
CA ASP A 25 -4.57 -5.73 -2.39
C ASP A 25 -3.53 -4.93 -3.18
N ILE A 26 -2.25 -5.02 -2.84
CA ILE A 26 -1.17 -4.44 -3.64
C ILE A 26 -1.03 -5.17 -4.99
N ASN A 27 -1.18 -6.50 -5.04
CA ASN A 27 -1.13 -7.25 -6.31
C ASN A 27 -2.39 -7.01 -7.17
N LYS A 28 -3.52 -6.71 -6.54
CA LYS A 28 -4.77 -6.34 -7.22
C LYS A 28 -4.83 -4.85 -7.60
N PHE A 29 -3.89 -4.03 -7.14
CA PHE A 29 -4.00 -2.56 -7.20
C PHE A 29 -4.14 -2.00 -8.61
N LEU A 30 -3.35 -2.47 -9.59
CA LEU A 30 -3.44 -1.98 -10.97
C LEU A 30 -4.81 -2.22 -11.61
N TRP A 31 -5.53 -3.28 -11.21
CA TRP A 31 -6.91 -3.48 -11.66
C TRP A 31 -7.84 -2.38 -11.13
N MET A 32 -7.67 -1.96 -9.87
CA MET A 32 -8.43 -0.85 -9.28
C MET A 32 -8.14 0.47 -10.00
N VAL A 33 -6.87 0.72 -10.35
CA VAL A 33 -6.43 1.89 -11.12
C VAL A 33 -7.08 1.90 -12.51
N ARG A 34 -7.06 0.78 -13.24
CA ARG A 34 -7.67 0.66 -14.57
C ARG A 34 -9.18 0.89 -14.56
N ILE A 35 -9.88 0.30 -13.59
CA ILE A 35 -11.34 0.50 -13.44
C ILE A 35 -11.64 1.98 -13.17
N SER A 36 -10.88 2.60 -12.26
CA SER A 36 -11.07 4.02 -11.92
C SER A 36 -10.73 4.94 -13.09
N GLY A 37 -9.61 4.68 -13.79
CA GLY A 37 -9.17 5.47 -14.96
C GLY A 37 -10.11 5.37 -16.17
N GLY A 38 -10.94 4.32 -16.24
CA GLY A 38 -12.01 4.22 -17.24
C GLY A 38 -13.16 5.22 -17.02
N VAL A 39 -13.27 5.80 -15.82
CA VAL A 39 -14.33 6.75 -15.44
C VAL A 39 -13.76 8.13 -15.13
N TYR A 40 -12.59 8.19 -14.49
CA TYR A 40 -11.94 9.39 -13.97
C TYR A 40 -10.59 9.62 -14.69
N PRO A 41 -10.52 10.53 -15.68
CA PRO A 41 -9.32 10.74 -16.50
C PRO A 41 -8.07 11.15 -15.70
N GLU A 42 -8.23 11.70 -14.51
CA GLU A 42 -7.14 12.05 -13.59
C GLU A 42 -6.41 10.84 -12.99
N VAL A 43 -6.98 9.64 -13.13
CA VAL A 43 -6.35 8.38 -12.71
C VAL A 43 -5.64 7.76 -13.91
N VAL A 44 -4.36 8.07 -14.05
CA VAL A 44 -3.53 7.62 -15.17
C VAL A 44 -2.65 6.45 -14.74
N GLU A 45 -2.82 5.28 -15.38
CA GLU A 45 -2.12 4.05 -15.00
C GLU A 45 -0.59 4.18 -15.06
N SER A 46 -0.07 4.83 -16.10
CA SER A 46 1.37 4.99 -16.32
C SER A 46 2.08 5.76 -15.20
N GLU A 47 1.37 6.62 -14.47
CA GLU A 47 1.93 7.38 -13.33
C GLU A 47 2.31 6.50 -12.15
N TYR A 48 1.74 5.29 -12.06
CA TYR A 48 2.05 4.34 -10.98
C TYR A 48 3.30 3.51 -11.25
N PHE A 49 3.83 3.53 -12.47
CA PHE A 49 5.08 2.86 -12.83
C PHE A 49 6.29 3.77 -12.58
N ASN A 50 7.45 3.18 -12.34
CA ASN A 50 8.70 3.91 -12.26
C ASN A 50 9.16 4.38 -13.66
N ARG A 51 10.29 5.10 -13.72
CA ARG A 51 10.84 5.62 -15.00
C ARG A 51 11.21 4.53 -16.02
N ASN A 52 11.39 3.29 -15.57
CA ASN A 52 11.68 2.14 -16.41
C ASN A 52 10.41 1.41 -16.87
N GLY A 53 9.22 1.89 -16.48
CA GLY A 53 7.95 1.24 -16.79
C GLY A 53 7.63 0.04 -15.89
N GLU A 54 8.25 -0.06 -14.71
CA GLU A 54 8.08 -1.18 -13.78
C GLU A 54 7.16 -0.80 -12.61
N PHE A 55 6.29 -1.74 -12.20
CA PHE A 55 5.48 -1.60 -11.00
C PHE A 55 6.29 -2.09 -9.79
N ARG A 56 6.80 -1.15 -8.99
CA ARG A 56 7.72 -1.42 -7.87
C ARG A 56 7.21 -0.78 -6.57
N VAL A 57 7.61 -1.35 -5.44
CA VAL A 57 7.34 -0.82 -4.07
C VAL A 57 8.62 -0.53 -3.28
N ASP A 58 9.78 -0.81 -3.90
CA ASP A 58 11.12 -0.54 -3.35
C ASP A 58 11.52 0.93 -3.55
N GLU A 59 12.81 1.25 -3.42
CA GLU A 59 13.36 2.60 -3.59
C GLU A 59 13.03 3.24 -4.95
N SER A 60 12.72 2.44 -5.97
CA SER A 60 12.31 2.91 -7.29
C SER A 60 10.79 3.16 -7.42
N VAL A 61 10.01 3.00 -6.34
CA VAL A 61 8.56 3.27 -6.32
C VAL A 61 8.24 4.66 -6.87
N SER A 62 7.22 4.72 -7.71
CA SER A 62 6.76 5.98 -8.30
C SER A 62 6.20 6.94 -7.24
N ASP A 63 6.27 8.24 -7.53
CA ASP A 63 5.69 9.26 -6.66
C ASP A 63 4.17 9.07 -6.51
N ARG A 64 3.47 8.65 -7.58
CA ARG A 64 2.03 8.38 -7.53
C ARG A 64 1.71 7.19 -6.64
N MET A 65 2.49 6.10 -6.72
CA MET A 65 2.26 4.90 -5.92
C MET A 65 2.53 5.14 -4.44
N LYS A 66 3.67 5.72 -4.07
CA LYS A 66 4.02 5.92 -2.64
C LYS A 66 3.10 6.91 -1.92
N ASN A 67 2.52 7.88 -2.66
CA ASN A 67 1.53 8.82 -2.13
C ASN A 67 0.09 8.31 -2.24
N SER A 68 -0.14 7.09 -2.76
CA SER A 68 -1.48 6.52 -2.84
C SER A 68 -2.00 6.13 -1.46
N LEU A 69 -3.33 6.19 -1.30
CA LEU A 69 -3.98 5.74 -0.07
C LEU A 69 -3.75 4.24 0.17
N MET A 70 -3.78 3.43 -0.88
CA MET A 70 -3.52 1.98 -0.78
C MET A 70 -2.12 1.67 -0.26
N TYR A 71 -1.08 2.29 -0.82
CA TYR A 71 0.30 2.11 -0.35
C TYR A 71 0.43 2.51 1.12
N SER A 72 -0.13 3.68 1.47
CA SER A 72 -0.10 4.19 2.84
C SER A 72 -0.77 3.23 3.83
N MET A 73 -1.95 2.71 3.49
CA MET A 73 -2.70 1.78 4.35
C MET A 73 -2.04 0.39 4.48
N CYS A 74 -1.42 -0.13 3.43
CA CYS A 74 -0.74 -1.42 3.52
C CYS A 74 0.57 -1.31 4.31
N TYR A 75 1.37 -0.28 4.06
CA TYR A 75 2.74 -0.16 4.58
C TYR A 75 2.91 0.73 5.81
N TYR A 76 1.83 1.32 6.35
CA TYR A 76 1.91 2.11 7.58
C TYR A 76 2.61 1.32 8.70
N ARG A 77 3.68 1.91 9.25
CA ARG A 77 4.57 1.32 10.27
C ARG A 77 5.25 0.01 9.88
N PHE A 78 5.11 -0.46 8.64
CA PHE A 78 5.75 -1.69 8.19
C PHE A 78 7.27 -1.58 8.16
N GLY A 79 7.80 -0.37 7.94
CA GLY A 79 9.24 -0.09 8.03
C GLY A 79 9.84 -0.28 9.43
N GLU A 80 9.03 -0.31 10.48
CA GLU A 80 9.45 -0.58 11.86
C GLU A 80 9.62 -2.08 12.14
N ILE A 81 9.00 -2.94 11.31
CA ILE A 81 9.04 -4.39 11.47
C ILE A 81 10.40 -4.90 11.01
N ARG A 82 11.21 -5.25 12.01
CA ARG A 82 12.52 -5.87 11.84
C ARG A 82 12.43 -7.36 12.13
N SER A 83 13.23 -8.15 11.42
CA SER A 83 13.45 -9.55 11.77
C SER A 83 14.87 -9.72 12.31
N SER A 84 15.16 -10.84 12.96
CA SER A 84 16.52 -11.17 13.42
C SER A 84 17.56 -11.13 12.30
N TRP A 85 17.13 -11.30 11.05
CA TRP A 85 17.97 -11.33 9.86
C TRP A 85 17.91 -10.03 9.04
N ASP A 86 16.99 -9.12 9.36
CA ASP A 86 16.73 -7.87 8.62
C ASP A 86 16.74 -6.68 9.57
N SER A 87 17.90 -6.02 9.64
CA SER A 87 18.10 -4.80 10.43
C SER A 87 17.49 -3.56 9.78
N GLN A 88 17.27 -3.58 8.46
CA GLN A 88 16.73 -2.45 7.70
C GLN A 88 15.21 -2.32 7.92
N GLY A 89 14.52 -3.44 8.12
CA GLY A 89 13.08 -3.53 8.37
C GLY A 89 12.22 -3.21 7.14
N GLY A 90 10.96 -3.62 7.18
CA GLY A 90 10.02 -3.40 6.08
C GLY A 90 10.31 -4.22 4.82
N TYR A 91 10.81 -5.43 4.99
CA TYR A 91 10.96 -6.39 3.90
C TYR A 91 9.61 -7.02 3.51
N ASP A 92 9.13 -6.73 2.30
CA ASP A 92 7.91 -7.33 1.74
C ASP A 92 8.23 -8.69 1.10
N ARG A 93 7.73 -9.77 1.72
CA ARG A 93 7.96 -11.15 1.28
C ARG A 93 7.24 -11.53 -0.01
N VAL A 94 6.21 -10.79 -0.42
CA VAL A 94 5.50 -11.04 -1.69
C VAL A 94 6.29 -10.45 -2.85
N ARG A 95 6.85 -9.24 -2.69
CA ARG A 95 7.62 -8.54 -3.73
C ARG A 95 9.13 -8.80 -3.65
N ASN A 96 9.58 -9.45 -2.58
CA ASN A 96 10.99 -9.76 -2.31
C ASN A 96 11.88 -8.52 -2.32
N CYS A 97 11.43 -7.43 -1.70
CA CYS A 97 12.19 -6.19 -1.60
C CYS A 97 11.89 -5.43 -0.30
N HIS A 98 12.82 -4.56 0.10
CA HIS A 98 12.58 -3.56 1.14
C HIS A 98 11.76 -2.41 0.57
N ILE A 99 10.75 -1.96 1.31
CA ILE A 99 9.91 -0.84 0.87
C ILE A 99 10.70 0.46 0.79
N GLY A 100 10.49 1.22 -0.30
CA GLY A 100 11.21 2.47 -0.56
C GLY A 100 10.73 3.65 0.29
N HIS A 101 9.48 3.64 0.77
CA HIS A 101 8.91 4.72 1.55
C HIS A 101 8.39 4.23 2.90
N LYS A 102 9.08 4.61 3.98
CA LYS A 102 8.83 4.11 5.34
C LYS A 102 8.15 5.13 6.26
N ASP A 103 8.37 6.43 6.06
CA ASP A 103 7.76 7.48 6.90
C ASP A 103 6.36 7.84 6.41
N ILE A 104 5.39 6.98 6.74
CA ILE A 104 3.98 7.17 6.40
C ILE A 104 3.27 7.78 7.60
N LYS A 105 2.61 8.92 7.39
CA LYS A 105 1.81 9.60 8.41
C LYS A 105 0.43 9.93 7.86
N PHE A 106 -0.61 9.54 8.60
CA PHE A 106 -1.97 9.89 8.24
C PHE A 106 -2.38 11.24 8.82
N ARG A 107 -3.09 12.03 8.02
CA ARG A 107 -3.74 13.27 8.46
C ARG A 107 -5.20 13.08 8.85
N TYR A 108 -5.89 12.14 8.19
CA TYR A 108 -7.34 11.98 8.27
C TYR A 108 -7.80 10.57 8.64
N LEU A 109 -6.86 9.63 8.78
CA LEU A 109 -7.14 8.24 9.13
C LEU A 109 -6.34 7.87 10.37
N GLU A 110 -6.86 6.93 11.14
CA GLU A 110 -6.17 6.27 12.24
C GLU A 110 -6.21 4.74 12.07
N GLU A 111 -5.16 4.05 12.50
CA GLU A 111 -5.15 2.58 12.56
C GLU A 111 -6.12 2.13 13.66
N ALA A 112 -7.16 1.38 13.29
CA ALA A 112 -8.15 0.87 14.24
C ALA A 112 -7.83 -0.57 14.67
N PHE A 113 -7.30 -1.39 13.75
CA PHE A 113 -6.92 -2.77 14.02
C PHE A 113 -5.91 -3.28 12.99
N THR A 114 -4.92 -4.05 13.43
CA THR A 114 -4.06 -4.85 12.57
C THR A 114 -3.96 -6.26 13.13
N SER A 115 -4.24 -7.26 12.30
CA SER A 115 -4.14 -8.67 12.69
C SER A 115 -2.71 -9.06 13.08
N GLU A 116 -2.55 -10.14 13.86
CA GLU A 116 -1.27 -10.61 14.39
C GLU A 116 -0.17 -10.74 13.32
N HIS A 117 -0.52 -11.29 12.17
CA HIS A 117 0.40 -11.47 11.03
C HIS A 117 0.21 -10.42 9.93
N TRP A 118 -0.42 -9.30 10.28
CA TRP A 118 -0.60 -8.11 9.43
C TRP A 118 -1.33 -8.39 8.10
N MET A 119 -2.03 -9.52 8.00
CA MET A 119 -2.79 -9.92 6.82
C MET A 119 -3.99 -9.01 6.56
N VAL A 120 -4.70 -8.63 7.64
CA VAL A 120 -5.85 -7.72 7.59
C VAL A 120 -5.52 -6.48 8.41
N ARG A 121 -5.77 -5.31 7.82
CA ARG A 121 -5.63 -4.00 8.46
C ARG A 121 -6.89 -3.19 8.28
N ILE A 122 -7.33 -2.55 9.35
CA ILE A 122 -8.55 -1.75 9.41
C ILE A 122 -8.19 -0.36 9.89
N TYR A 123 -8.66 0.64 9.15
CA TYR A 123 -8.49 2.05 9.42
C TYR A 123 -9.85 2.71 9.63
N ARG A 124 -9.85 3.81 10.39
CA ARG A 124 -11.01 4.65 10.63
C ARG A 124 -10.75 6.07 10.16
#